data_AF-A0A961V6H6-F1
#
_entry.id   AF-A0A961V6H6-F1
#
_cell.length_a   1.000
_cell.length_b   1.000
_cell.length_c   1.000
_cell.angle_alpha   90.00
_cell.angle_beta   90.00
_cell.angle_gamma   90.00
#
_symmetry.space_group_name_H-M   'P 1'
#
loop_
_entity.id
_entity.type
_entity.pdbx_description
1 polymer ?
#
loop_
_entity_poly.entity_id
_entity_poly.type
_entity_poly.pdbx_seq_one_letter_code
_entity_poly.pdbx_strand_id
1 'polypeptide(L)'
;DAAIIAFQLDHGDAKVVITDREFAPTMKEALALASVTPLVIDYDDPEFPQDGEMLGTVEYEAFIAGGDPEFAWAPPGDEWDAISLNYTSGTTGNPKGVVYHHRGAYLMGYANIVGGNMGRHPVYL
;
A
#
# COMPACT_ATOMS: atom_id res chain seq x y z
N ASP A 1 -8.03 -12.88 2.89
CA ASP A 1 -7.56 -14.21 2.45
C ASP A 1 -6.04 -14.17 2.41
N ALA A 2 -5.40 -14.93 3.32
CA ALA A 2 -3.95 -14.95 3.47
C ALA A 2 -3.21 -15.46 2.23
N ALA A 3 -3.77 -16.44 1.51
CA ALA A 3 -3.15 -17.01 0.32
C ALA A 3 -3.09 -16.00 -0.83
N ILE A 4 -4.14 -15.18 -0.96
CA ILE A 4 -4.18 -14.09 -1.93
C ILE A 4 -3.13 -13.02 -1.60
N ILE A 5 -3.01 -12.64 -0.32
CA ILE A 5 -2.03 -11.65 0.11
C ILE A 5 -0.61 -12.17 -0.13
N ALA A 6 -0.31 -13.42 0.24
CA ALA A 6 0.97 -14.06 -0.02
C ALA A 6 1.34 -14.05 -1.52
N PHE A 7 0.39 -14.41 -2.38
CA PHE A 7 0.56 -14.32 -3.83
C PHE A 7 0.89 -12.89 -4.28
N GLN A 8 0.22 -11.88 -3.75
CA GLN A 8 0.45 -10.47 -4.12
C GLN A 8 1.84 -9.98 -3.68
N LEU A 9 2.28 -10.37 -2.47
CA LEU A 9 3.62 -10.07 -1.96
C LEU A 9 4.70 -10.68 -2.85
N ASP A 10 4.54 -11.96 -3.22
CA ASP A 10 5.49 -12.67 -4.08
C ASP A 10 5.48 -12.14 -5.52
N HIS A 11 4.31 -11.97 -6.13
CA HIS A 11 4.18 -11.51 -7.51
C HIS A 11 4.63 -10.05 -7.67
N GLY A 12 4.46 -9.22 -6.64
CA GLY A 12 4.94 -7.84 -6.61
C GLY A 12 6.40 -7.68 -6.15
N ASP A 13 7.06 -8.78 -5.76
CA ASP A 13 8.41 -8.79 -5.15
C ASP A 13 8.55 -7.77 -4.00
N ALA A 14 7.56 -7.76 -3.10
CA ALA A 14 7.42 -6.77 -2.04
C ALA A 14 8.67 -6.74 -1.14
N LYS A 15 9.22 -5.54 -0.91
CA LYS A 15 10.38 -5.30 -0.04
C LYS A 15 10.00 -4.79 1.34
N VAL A 16 8.85 -4.13 1.42
CA VAL A 16 8.29 -3.58 2.66
C VAL A 16 6.80 -3.87 2.63
N VAL A 17 6.24 -4.24 3.78
CA VAL A 17 4.80 -4.34 4.00
C VAL A 17 4.45 -3.53 5.23
N ILE A 18 3.45 -2.67 5.10
CA ILE A 18 2.84 -1.95 6.22
C ILE A 18 1.52 -2.63 6.50
N THR A 19 1.28 -3.03 7.75
CA THR A 19 0.06 -3.74 8.15
C THR A 19 -0.51 -3.14 9.41
N ASP A 20 -1.84 -2.99 9.45
CA ASP A 20 -2.55 -2.74 10.68
C ASP A 20 -2.46 -3.98 11.59
N ARG A 21 -2.32 -3.76 12.90
CA ARG A 21 -2.32 -4.86 13.87
C ARG A 21 -3.67 -5.54 13.97
N GLU A 22 -4.78 -4.88 13.66
CA GLU A 22 -6.09 -5.55 13.56
C GLU A 22 -6.03 -6.77 12.62
N PHE A 23 -5.25 -6.67 11.54
CA PHE A 23 -5.09 -7.73 10.54
C PHE A 23 -3.94 -8.70 10.83
N ALA A 24 -3.28 -8.59 11.99
CA ALA A 24 -2.14 -9.43 12.35
C ALA A 24 -2.39 -10.94 12.17
N PRO A 25 -3.55 -11.52 12.55
CA PRO A 25 -3.80 -12.95 12.31
C PRO A 25 -3.72 -13.33 10.81
N THR A 26 -4.33 -12.53 9.94
CA THR A 26 -4.35 -12.79 8.49
C THR A 26 -2.99 -12.54 7.85
N MET A 27 -2.31 -11.46 8.25
CA MET A 27 -1.01 -11.10 7.71
C MET A 27 0.07 -12.10 8.15
N LYS A 28 0.00 -12.63 9.38
CA LYS A 28 0.90 -13.68 9.87
C LYS A 28 0.82 -14.94 9.02
N GLU A 29 -0.38 -15.38 8.69
CA GLU A 29 -0.58 -16.51 7.78
C GLU A 29 -0.04 -16.20 6.38
N ALA A 30 -0.26 -14.98 5.86
CA ALA A 30 0.23 -14.59 4.55
C ALA A 30 1.77 -14.58 4.48
N LEU A 31 2.44 -14.02 5.49
CA LEU A 31 3.90 -14.00 5.60
C LEU A 31 4.50 -15.40 5.73
N ALA A 32 3.79 -16.34 6.37
CA ALA A 32 4.23 -17.73 6.45
C ALA A 32 4.10 -18.48 5.11
N LEU A 33 3.21 -18.03 4.23
CA LEU A 33 3.00 -18.61 2.89
C LEU A 33 3.86 -17.96 1.81
N ALA A 34 4.21 -16.68 1.97
CA ALA A 34 5.02 -15.92 1.01
C ALA A 34 6.47 -16.43 0.97
N SER A 35 7.08 -16.35 -0.21
CA SER A 35 8.50 -16.62 -0.42
C SER A 35 9.38 -15.39 -0.15
N VAL A 36 8.84 -14.19 -0.38
CA VAL A 36 9.51 -12.93 -0.04
C VAL A 36 9.52 -12.69 1.47
N THR A 37 10.54 -11.97 1.94
CA THR A 37 10.71 -11.59 3.36
C THR A 37 10.79 -10.07 3.48
N PRO A 38 9.66 -9.35 3.29
CA PRO A 38 9.65 -7.90 3.38
C PRO A 38 9.95 -7.42 4.79
N LEU A 39 10.46 -6.20 4.91
CA LEU A 39 10.41 -5.46 6.18
C LEU A 39 8.94 -5.26 6.55
N VAL A 40 8.54 -5.75 7.72
CA VAL A 40 7.19 -5.54 8.25
C VAL A 40 7.19 -4.31 9.17
N ILE A 41 6.31 -3.37 8.88
CA ILE A 41 6.04 -2.17 9.68
C ILE A 41 4.61 -2.31 10.21
N ASP A 42 4.46 -2.37 11.53
CA ASP A 42 3.17 -2.48 12.18
C ASP A 42 2.58 -1.09 12.42
N TYR A 43 1.34 -0.88 12.00
CA TYR A 43 0.60 0.36 12.25
C TYR A 43 -0.31 0.20 13.45
N ASP A 44 -0.15 1.08 14.44
CA ASP A 44 -1.00 1.18 15.62
C ASP A 44 -2.16 2.17 15.35
N ASP A 45 -3.31 1.69 14.86
CA ASP A 45 -4.47 2.54 14.60
C ASP A 45 -5.09 3.11 15.90
N PRO A 46 -5.12 4.44 16.09
CA PRO A 46 -5.73 5.04 17.28
C PRO A 46 -7.25 4.88 17.35
N GLU A 47 -7.93 4.54 16.25
CA GLU A 47 -9.40 4.39 16.17
C GLU A 47 -9.88 2.98 16.52
N PHE A 48 -9.00 1.96 16.46
CA PHE A 48 -9.34 0.56 16.71
C PHE A 48 -8.52 -0.06 17.85
N PRO A 49 -9.04 -1.09 18.55
CA PRO A 49 -8.30 -1.79 19.59
C PRO A 49 -7.03 -2.47 19.05
N GLN A 50 -5.88 -2.10 19.61
CA GLN A 50 -4.55 -2.59 19.23
C GLN A 50 -4.22 -3.94 19.88
N ASP A 51 -5.14 -4.90 19.76
CA ASP A 51 -5.04 -6.22 20.40
C ASP A 51 -4.26 -7.24 19.55
N GLY A 52 -4.00 -6.91 18.29
CA GLY A 52 -3.22 -7.76 17.39
C GLY A 52 -1.75 -7.85 17.77
N GLU A 53 -1.13 -8.98 17.43
CA GLU A 53 0.31 -9.20 17.59
C GLU A 53 1.11 -8.24 16.71
N MET A 54 2.24 -7.73 17.23
CA MET A 54 3.22 -7.01 16.40
C MET A 54 4.02 -8.05 15.60
N LEU A 55 3.90 -8.03 14.27
CA LEU A 55 4.50 -9.02 13.39
C LEU A 55 5.93 -8.64 12.96
N GLY A 56 6.20 -7.34 12.90
CA GLY A 56 7.48 -6.76 12.56
C GLY A 56 8.33 -6.42 13.78
N THR A 57 9.26 -5.50 13.56
CA THR A 57 10.20 -5.02 14.60
C THR A 57 10.13 -3.52 14.82
N VAL A 58 9.31 -2.82 14.03
CA VAL A 58 9.19 -1.36 14.05
C VAL A 58 7.72 -0.98 13.90
N GLU A 59 7.28 -0.09 14.78
CA GLU A 59 5.97 0.55 14.70
C GLU A 59 6.05 1.75 13.73
N TYR A 60 4.95 2.03 13.03
CA TYR A 60 4.88 3.02 11.95
C TYR A 60 5.32 4.43 12.35
N GLU A 61 4.79 5.01 13.44
CA GLU A 61 5.17 6.35 13.89
C GLU A 61 6.64 6.39 14.33
N ALA A 62 7.13 5.34 14.98
CA ALA A 62 8.54 5.18 15.30
C ALA A 62 9.42 5.10 14.04
N PHE A 63 8.95 4.44 12.97
CA PHE A 63 9.62 4.38 11.67
C PHE A 63 9.70 5.77 11.02
N ILE A 64 8.59 6.52 11.00
CA ILE A 64 8.53 7.88 10.47
C ILE A 64 9.45 8.83 11.24
N ALA A 65 9.49 8.74 12.57
CA ALA A 65 10.34 9.55 13.43
C ALA A 65 11.84 9.36 13.16
N GLY A 66 12.24 8.24 12.53
CA GLY A 66 13.62 7.97 12.11
C GLY A 66 14.00 8.61 10.77
N GLY A 67 13.06 9.22 10.04
CA GLY A 67 13.29 9.86 8.76
C GLY A 67 14.07 11.17 8.85
N ASP A 68 14.80 11.52 7.79
CA ASP A 68 15.45 12.83 7.66
C ASP A 68 14.42 13.87 7.19
N PRO A 69 14.07 14.89 8.01
CA PRO A 69 13.12 15.93 7.60
C PRO A 69 13.67 16.81 6.46
N GLU A 70 14.99 16.84 6.26
CA GLU A 70 15.65 17.60 5.20
C GLU A 70 15.97 16.72 3.97
N PHE A 71 15.40 15.52 3.89
CA PHE A 71 15.60 14.64 2.74
C PHE A 71 15.19 15.34 1.44
N ALA A 72 16.16 15.48 0.52
CA ALA A 72 15.97 16.14 -0.77
C ALA A 72 15.20 15.23 -1.74
N TRP A 73 13.89 15.09 -1.52
CA TRP A 73 13.00 14.35 -2.40
C TRP A 73 13.03 14.91 -3.82
N ALA A 74 12.99 14.03 -4.81
CA ALA A 74 12.96 14.37 -6.22
C ALA A 74 11.74 13.75 -6.93
N PRO A 75 11.16 14.44 -7.92
CA PRO A 75 10.12 13.87 -8.76
C PRO A 75 10.64 12.67 -9.56
N PRO A 76 9.76 11.82 -10.14
CA PRO A 76 10.19 10.73 -11.01
C PRO A 76 11.02 11.26 -12.18
N GLY A 77 12.03 10.49 -12.58
CA GLY A 77 12.87 10.83 -13.73
C GLY A 77 12.12 10.76 -15.06
N ASP A 78 11.17 9.84 -15.18
CA ASP A 78 10.23 9.71 -16.29
C ASP A 78 8.79 9.59 -15.76
N GLU A 79 7.86 10.37 -16.33
CA GLU A 79 6.44 10.30 -15.98
C GLU A 79 5.76 9.01 -16.47
N TRP A 80 6.43 8.23 -17.33
CA TRP A 80 6.00 6.90 -17.78
C TRP A 80 6.47 5.76 -16.86
N ASP A 81 7.32 6.05 -15.87
CA ASP A 81 7.72 5.06 -14.86
C ASP A 81 6.51 4.62 -14.02
N ALA A 82 6.56 3.37 -13.55
CA ALA A 82 5.52 2.79 -12.72
C ALA A 82 5.45 3.48 -11.35
N ILE A 83 4.25 3.89 -10.95
CA ILE A 83 3.97 4.50 -9.63
C ILE A 83 3.25 3.54 -8.67
N SER A 84 2.46 2.60 -9.21
CA SER A 84 1.72 1.64 -8.39
C SER A 84 1.40 0.36 -9.15
N LEU A 85 1.20 -0.70 -8.37
CA LEU A 85 0.72 -2.00 -8.81
C LEU A 85 -0.52 -2.35 -7.99
N ASN A 86 -1.70 -2.28 -8.60
CA ASN A 86 -2.96 -2.56 -7.94
C ASN A 86 -3.47 -3.93 -8.37
N TYR A 87 -3.87 -4.77 -7.42
CA TYR A 87 -4.46 -6.08 -7.74
C TYR A 87 -5.98 -6.00 -7.83
N THR A 88 -6.53 -6.61 -8.87
CA THR A 88 -7.99 -6.76 -9.02
C THR A 88 -8.34 -8.24 -9.08
N SER A 89 -9.47 -8.61 -8.45
CA SER A 89 -10.01 -9.96 -8.56
C SER A 89 -10.60 -10.13 -9.96
N GLY A 90 -10.09 -11.12 -10.69
CA GLY A 90 -10.74 -11.61 -11.91
C GLY A 90 -11.95 -12.47 -11.57
N THR A 91 -12.74 -12.82 -12.59
CA THR A 91 -13.80 -13.84 -12.45
C THR A 91 -13.25 -15.25 -12.29
N THR A 92 -11.97 -15.48 -12.66
CA THR A 92 -11.27 -16.76 -12.52
C THR A 92 -9.78 -16.55 -12.24
N GLY A 93 -9.18 -17.48 -11.49
CA GLY A 93 -7.73 -17.56 -11.27
C GLY A 93 -7.17 -16.57 -10.24
N ASN A 94 -5.85 -16.44 -10.24
CA ASN A 94 -5.13 -15.52 -9.35
C ASN A 94 -5.45 -14.05 -9.69
N PRO A 95 -5.40 -13.13 -8.71
CA PRO A 95 -5.55 -11.70 -8.94
C PRO A 95 -4.60 -11.17 -10.01
N LYS A 96 -5.05 -10.19 -10.79
CA LYS A 96 -4.24 -9.58 -11.86
C LYS A 96 -3.65 -8.26 -11.38
N GLY A 97 -2.36 -8.09 -11.61
CA GLY A 97 -1.65 -6.85 -11.36
C GLY A 97 -1.92 -5.80 -12.46
N VAL A 98 -2.43 -4.65 -12.06
CA VAL A 98 -2.63 -3.47 -12.92
C VAL A 98 -1.56 -2.45 -12.57
N VAL A 99 -0.62 -2.23 -13.48
CA VAL A 99 0.47 -1.26 -13.32
C VAL A 99 0.01 0.10 -13.80
N TYR A 100 0.18 1.12 -12.96
CA TYR A 100 -0.04 2.52 -13.30
C TYR A 100 1.31 3.22 -13.43
N HIS A 101 1.38 4.20 -14.34
CA HIS A 101 2.50 5.13 -14.43
C HIS A 101 2.13 6.51 -13.87
N HIS A 102 3.12 7.31 -13.49
CA HIS A 102 2.94 8.62 -12.85
C HIS A 102 1.98 9.54 -13.65
N ARG A 103 2.22 9.68 -14.96
CA ARG A 103 1.37 10.50 -15.85
C ARG A 103 -0.07 10.03 -15.86
N GLY A 104 -0.31 8.73 -15.92
CA GLY A 104 -1.64 8.14 -16.00
C GLY A 104 -2.43 8.40 -14.73
N ALA A 105 -1.79 8.17 -13.57
CA ALA A 105 -2.39 8.46 -12.27
C ALA A 105 -2.73 9.96 -12.12
N TYR A 106 -1.82 10.85 -12.51
CA TYR A 106 -2.03 12.29 -12.47
C TYR A 106 -3.20 12.75 -13.35
N LEU A 107 -3.19 12.35 -14.64
CA LEU A 107 -4.24 12.73 -15.58
C LEU A 107 -5.61 12.17 -15.18
N MET A 108 -5.66 10.95 -14.63
CA MET A 108 -6.90 10.37 -14.10
C MET A 108 -7.43 11.16 -12.90
N GLY A 109 -6.55 11.57 -11.97
CA GLY A 109 -6.94 12.42 -10.84
C GLY A 109 -7.56 13.74 -11.31
N TYR A 110 -6.94 14.40 -12.29
CA TYR A 110 -7.48 15.63 -12.88
C TYR A 110 -8.81 15.39 -13.62
N ALA A 111 -8.89 14.32 -14.42
CA ALA A 111 -10.09 13.98 -15.18
C ALA A 111 -11.30 13.71 -14.28
N ASN A 112 -11.10 13.09 -13.11
CA ASN A 112 -12.17 12.85 -12.15
C ASN A 112 -12.77 14.15 -11.58
N ILE A 113 -11.95 15.18 -11.34
CA ILE A 113 -12.42 16.49 -10.88
C ILE A 113 -13.33 17.12 -11.95
N VAL A 114 -12.88 17.10 -13.21
CA VAL A 114 -13.63 17.68 -14.34
C VAL A 114 -14.90 16.88 -14.63
N GLY A 115 -14.79 15.55 -14.75
CA GLY A 115 -15.92 14.68 -15.06
C GLY A 115 -16.96 14.63 -13.95
N GLY A 116 -16.53 14.72 -12.70
CA GLY A 116 -17.40 14.78 -11.52
C GLY A 116 -17.98 16.17 -11.24
N ASN A 117 -17.64 17.20 -12.02
CA ASN A 117 -17.99 18.61 -11.75
C ASN A 117 -17.70 19.03 -10.30
N MET A 118 -16.58 18.58 -9.76
CA MET A 118 -16.23 18.82 -8.36
C MET A 118 -16.01 20.32 -8.12
N GLY A 119 -16.77 20.88 -7.19
CA GLY A 119 -16.66 22.28 -6.80
C GLY A 119 -15.30 22.60 -6.16
N ARG A 120 -14.97 23.89 -6.05
CA ARG A 120 -13.83 24.32 -5.24
C ARG A 120 -14.09 23.99 -3.78
N HIS A 121 -13.06 23.55 -3.07
CA HIS A 121 -13.12 23.19 -1.65
C HIS A 121 -14.21 22.13 -1.34
N PRO A 122 -14.15 20.96 -2.00
CA PRO A 122 -15.10 19.88 -1.70
C PRO A 122 -14.93 19.44 -0.25
N VAL A 123 -16.06 19.25 0.45
CA VAL A 123 -16.07 18.69 1.81
C VAL A 123 -16.41 17.21 1.68
N TYR A 124 -15.51 16.36 2.17
CA TYR A 124 -15.75 14.92 2.27
C TYR A 124 -16.79 14.67 3.37
N LEU A 125 -17.76 13.78 3.11
CA LEU A 125 -18.86 13.45 4.03
C LEU A 125 -18.40 12.56 5.19
#